data_AF-A0A6J7I0D0-F1
#
_entry.id   AF-A0A6J7I0D0-F1
#
_cell.length_a   1.000
_cell.length_b   1.000
_cell.length_c   1.000
_cell.angle_alpha   90.00
_cell.angle_beta   90.00
_cell.angle_gamma   90.00
#
_symmetry.space_group_name_H-M   'P 1'
#
loop_
_entity.id
_entity.type
_entity.pdbx_description
1 polymer ?
#
loop_
_entity_poly.entity_id
_entity_poly.type
_entity_poly.pdbx_seq_one_letter_code
_entity_poly.pdbx_strand_id
1 'polypeptide(L)'
;MFHFLPLAIRYDGSGPTSGHGYQVHVGPMYSDARGWLKIKSTNPFEKPAMQFNYLSTDQDRREWIEAVRVARNILTQPAMEPFNEGETSPGKSVTTDQEVLDWVRKDAETALHPSCTAKMGTDEMSVVDPETMKVHGVNGLRIADASVFPYVTNGNIYAPVMMVAEKAADLILGNTPLPPENIEFYRHAKR
;
A
#
# COMPACT_ATOMS: atom_id res chain seq x y z
N MET A 1 6.92 5.23 -2.51
CA MET A 1 6.29 6.45 -1.94
C MET A 1 7.30 7.15 -1.06
N PHE A 2 7.25 8.48 -1.01
CA PHE A 2 7.98 9.30 -0.05
C PHE A 2 6.97 10.21 0.64
N HIS A 3 6.80 10.05 1.94
CA HIS A 3 5.95 10.89 2.76
C HIS A 3 6.81 11.59 3.80
N PHE A 4 7.00 12.91 3.65
CA PHE A 4 7.84 13.71 4.53
C PHE A 4 7.01 14.23 5.71
N LEU A 5 7.51 14.04 6.93
CA LEU A 5 6.93 14.59 8.14
C LEU A 5 7.98 15.48 8.83
N PRO A 6 7.69 16.75 9.12
CA PRO A 6 8.58 17.64 9.89
C PRO A 6 8.51 17.34 11.40
N LEU A 7 8.42 16.05 11.75
CA LEU A 7 8.29 15.52 13.10
C LEU A 7 9.04 14.19 13.18
N ALA A 8 9.90 14.03 14.18
CA ALA A 8 10.50 12.74 14.51
C ALA A 8 9.57 11.97 15.44
N ILE A 9 8.76 11.06 14.91
CA ILE A 9 7.78 10.24 15.66
C ILE A 9 7.86 8.80 15.16
N ARG A 10 7.84 7.81 16.05
CA ARG A 10 7.61 6.41 15.67
C ARG A 10 6.11 6.08 15.70
N TYR A 11 5.67 5.18 14.83
CA TYR A 11 4.25 4.76 14.76
C TYR A 11 3.79 4.00 16.00
N ASP A 12 4.72 3.43 16.77
CA ASP A 12 4.47 2.87 18.11
C ASP A 12 4.14 3.93 19.19
N GLY A 13 4.12 5.22 18.81
CA GLY A 13 3.80 6.34 19.68
C GLY A 13 4.99 6.85 20.50
N SER A 14 6.17 6.25 20.36
CA SER A 14 7.38 6.76 21.01
C SER A 14 7.90 8.02 20.30
N GLY A 15 8.17 9.05 21.10
CA GLY A 15 8.83 10.27 20.64
C GLY A 15 10.34 10.08 20.50
N PRO A 16 11.03 11.04 19.89
CA PRO A 16 12.48 11.00 19.79
C PRO A 16 13.07 11.11 21.19
N THR A 17 14.17 10.39 21.44
CA THR A 17 14.86 10.36 22.74
C THR A 17 15.40 11.73 23.17
N SER A 18 15.64 12.65 22.22
CA SER A 18 15.89 14.07 22.46
C SER A 18 15.84 14.87 21.15
N GLY A 19 15.45 16.15 21.21
CA GLY A 19 15.58 17.10 20.10
C GLY A 19 14.40 17.16 19.12
N HIS A 20 14.59 17.95 18.06
CA HIS A 20 13.67 18.05 16.92
C HIS A 20 14.24 17.29 15.73
N GLY A 21 13.37 16.85 14.82
CA GLY A 21 13.80 16.18 13.60
C GLY A 21 12.65 16.01 12.62
N TYR A 22 12.98 15.48 11.46
CA TYR A 22 12.02 15.09 10.44
C TYR A 22 12.22 13.62 10.09
N GLN A 23 11.26 13.05 9.39
CA GLN A 23 11.35 11.70 8.86
C GLN A 23 10.73 11.63 7.46
N VAL A 24 11.13 10.60 6.73
CA VAL A 24 10.54 10.27 5.44
C VAL A 24 10.09 8.83 5.49
N HIS A 25 8.77 8.61 5.46
CA HIS A 25 8.24 7.27 5.32
C HIS A 25 8.39 6.85 3.87
N VAL A 26 9.02 5.70 3.69
CA VAL A 26 9.31 5.13 2.38
C VAL A 26 8.73 3.73 2.30
N GLY A 27 8.41 3.32 1.08
CA GLY A 27 7.95 1.97 0.83
C GLY A 27 7.62 1.74 -0.65
N PRO A 28 7.64 0.47 -1.07
CA PRO A 28 7.22 0.05 -2.40
C PRO A 28 5.73 0.34 -2.60
N MET A 29 5.36 0.88 -3.76
CA MET A 29 3.95 1.10 -4.13
C MET A 29 3.41 0.07 -5.10
N TYR A 30 4.31 -0.69 -5.74
CA TYR A 30 3.97 -1.74 -6.70
C TYR A 30 4.52 -3.09 -6.21
N SER A 31 4.43 -3.33 -4.91
CA SER A 31 4.87 -4.61 -4.32
C SER A 31 4.11 -5.76 -4.97
N ASP A 32 4.84 -6.70 -5.53
CA ASP A 32 4.32 -7.93 -6.12
C ASP A 32 4.09 -9.03 -5.08
N ALA A 33 4.43 -8.77 -3.81
CA ALA A 33 4.15 -9.65 -2.69
C ALA A 33 2.64 -9.84 -2.51
N ARG A 34 2.20 -11.10 -2.41
CA ARG A 34 0.80 -11.45 -2.20
C ARG A 34 0.63 -12.28 -0.94
N GLY A 35 -0.28 -11.83 -0.10
CA GLY A 35 -0.67 -12.51 1.13
C GLY A 35 -1.86 -13.44 0.97
N TRP A 36 -2.36 -13.91 2.11
CA TRP A 36 -3.62 -14.63 2.22
C TRP A 36 -4.36 -14.26 3.51
N LEU A 37 -5.69 -14.45 3.48
CA LEU A 37 -6.60 -14.33 4.61
C LEU A 37 -7.45 -15.60 4.65
N LYS A 38 -7.47 -16.33 5.77
CA LYS A 38 -8.20 -17.59 5.89
C LYS A 38 -8.92 -17.69 7.24
N ILE A 39 -10.12 -18.26 7.23
CA ILE A 39 -10.80 -18.66 8.46
C ILE A 39 -9.99 -19.75 9.17
N LYS A 40 -10.01 -19.75 10.50
CA LYS A 40 -9.34 -20.76 11.34
C LYS A 40 -10.29 -21.81 11.91
N SER A 41 -11.58 -21.49 11.95
CA SER A 41 -12.62 -22.35 12.51
C SER A 41 -13.96 -22.04 11.86
N THR A 42 -14.99 -22.79 12.24
CA THR A 42 -16.39 -22.56 11.88
C THR A 42 -17.07 -21.48 12.73
N ASN A 43 -16.39 -20.94 13.74
CA ASN A 43 -16.92 -19.85 14.57
C ASN A 43 -16.70 -18.50 13.87
N PRO A 44 -17.76 -17.79 13.43
CA PRO A 44 -17.62 -16.54 12.70
C PRO A 44 -17.08 -15.37 13.54
N PHE A 45 -17.07 -15.50 14.88
CA PHE A 45 -16.52 -14.49 15.79
C PHE A 45 -15.02 -14.64 16.05
N GLU A 46 -14.42 -15.76 15.62
CA GLU A 46 -12.98 -15.94 15.71
C GLU A 46 -12.27 -15.14 14.61
N LYS A 47 -11.30 -14.29 14.99
CA LYS A 47 -10.52 -13.52 14.01
C LYS A 47 -9.83 -14.47 13.02
N PRO A 48 -9.81 -14.15 11.72
CA PRO A 48 -9.12 -14.97 10.71
C PRO A 48 -7.60 -14.95 10.91
N ALA A 49 -6.92 -15.93 10.31
CA ALA A 49 -5.47 -15.87 10.13
C ALA A 49 -5.15 -15.06 8.87
N MET A 50 -4.08 -14.27 8.94
CA MET A 50 -3.60 -13.45 7.83
C MET A 50 -2.09 -13.49 7.73
N GLN A 51 -1.57 -13.43 6.52
CA GLN A 51 -0.15 -13.33 6.24
C GLN A 51 0.05 -12.48 5.00
N PHE A 52 0.91 -11.45 5.07
CA PHE A 52 1.16 -10.55 3.95
C PHE A 52 2.23 -11.05 2.97
N ASN A 53 3.16 -11.88 3.44
CA ASN A 53 4.35 -12.30 2.69
C ASN A 53 5.26 -11.15 2.25
N TYR A 54 5.37 -10.08 3.04
CA TYR A 54 6.37 -9.02 2.78
C TYR A 54 7.77 -9.63 2.63
N LEU A 55 8.55 -9.07 1.71
CA LEU A 55 9.89 -9.51 1.33
C LEU A 55 9.96 -10.94 0.78
N SER A 56 8.85 -11.52 0.31
CA SER A 56 8.87 -12.87 -0.27
C SER A 56 9.32 -12.92 -1.73
N THR A 57 9.29 -11.81 -2.44
CA THR A 57 9.63 -11.71 -3.87
C THR A 57 10.92 -10.92 -4.09
N ASP A 58 11.59 -11.17 -5.20
CA ASP A 58 12.82 -10.45 -5.56
C ASP A 58 12.55 -8.97 -5.85
N GLN A 59 11.40 -8.65 -6.47
CA GLN A 59 11.03 -7.27 -6.74
C GLN A 59 10.76 -6.49 -5.46
N ASP A 60 9.98 -7.02 -4.51
CA ASP A 60 9.70 -6.35 -3.23
C ASP A 60 11.00 -6.08 -2.44
N ARG A 61 11.93 -7.05 -2.42
CA ARG A 61 13.27 -6.87 -1.81
C ARG A 61 14.07 -5.76 -2.49
N ARG A 62 14.12 -5.78 -3.83
CA ARG A 62 14.85 -4.77 -4.61
C ARG A 62 14.29 -3.36 -4.38
N GLU A 63 12.97 -3.21 -4.43
CA GLU A 63 12.32 -1.90 -4.26
C GLU A 63 12.59 -1.31 -2.87
N TRP A 64 12.64 -2.13 -1.81
CA TRP A 64 13.00 -1.67 -0.47
C TRP A 64 14.45 -1.16 -0.40
N ILE A 65 15.40 -1.87 -1.00
CA ILE A 65 16.80 -1.44 -1.07
C ILE A 65 16.91 -0.09 -1.80
N GLU A 66 16.25 0.02 -2.95
CA GLU A 66 16.22 1.24 -3.75
C GLU A 66 15.56 2.40 -3.00
N ALA A 67 14.42 2.17 -2.32
CA ALA A 67 13.71 3.18 -1.56
C ALA A 67 14.58 3.80 -0.45
N VAL A 68 15.29 2.97 0.32
CA VAL A 68 16.20 3.44 1.38
C VAL A 68 17.37 4.23 0.79
N ARG A 69 17.97 3.75 -0.31
CA ARG A 69 19.07 4.46 -0.99
C ARG A 69 18.63 5.81 -1.54
N VAL A 70 17.48 5.87 -2.19
CA VAL A 70 16.92 7.10 -2.74
C VAL A 70 16.57 8.07 -1.60
N ALA A 71 16.00 7.59 -0.49
CA ALA A 71 15.74 8.41 0.70
C ALA A 71 17.03 9.08 1.20
N ARG A 72 18.10 8.30 1.40
CA ARG A 72 19.41 8.81 1.80
C ARG A 72 19.92 9.85 0.80
N ASN A 73 19.89 9.54 -0.49
CA ASN A 73 20.34 10.46 -1.52
C ASN A 73 19.58 11.79 -1.49
N ILE A 74 18.25 11.77 -1.34
CA ILE A 74 17.42 12.99 -1.20
C ILE A 74 17.81 13.78 0.04
N LEU A 75 17.94 13.11 1.18
CA LEU A 75 18.21 13.75 2.47
C LEU A 75 19.64 14.27 2.63
N THR A 76 20.57 13.84 1.78
CA THR A 76 21.95 14.34 1.73
C THR A 76 22.18 15.37 0.61
N GLN A 77 21.15 15.84 -0.07
CA GLN A 77 21.31 16.92 -1.06
C GLN A 77 21.67 18.26 -0.39
N PRO A 78 22.35 19.19 -1.07
CA PRO A 78 22.76 20.48 -0.51
C PRO A 78 21.61 21.30 0.11
N ALA A 79 20.40 21.21 -0.45
CA ALA A 79 19.23 21.89 0.08
C ALA A 79 18.81 21.41 1.49
N MET A 80 19.22 20.21 1.88
CA MET A 80 18.91 19.62 3.18
C MET A 80 20.03 19.83 4.21
N GLU A 81 21.22 20.30 3.82
CA GLU A 81 22.37 20.48 4.73
C GLU A 81 22.03 21.27 6.00
N PRO A 82 21.29 22.40 5.97
CA PRO A 82 20.95 23.15 7.18
C PRO A 82 20.06 22.40 8.18
N PHE A 83 19.44 21.31 7.74
CA PHE A 83 18.49 20.51 8.53
C PHE A 83 19.00 19.12 8.86
N ASN A 84 20.14 18.70 8.29
CA ASN A 84 20.63 17.32 8.39
C ASN A 84 21.76 17.20 9.43
N GLU A 85 21.40 16.88 10.67
CA GLU A 85 22.36 16.54 11.74
C GLU A 85 22.78 15.05 11.73
N GLY A 86 22.32 14.28 10.74
CA GLY A 86 22.64 12.87 10.55
C GLY A 86 21.44 11.94 10.57
N GLU A 87 21.65 10.73 10.06
CA GLU A 87 20.63 9.66 10.00
C GLU A 87 20.57 8.89 11.32
N THR A 88 19.38 8.81 11.91
CA THR A 88 19.12 8.08 13.17
C THR A 88 18.65 6.63 12.92
N SER A 89 17.88 6.38 11.87
CA SER A 89 17.41 5.06 11.43
C SER A 89 17.33 5.04 9.91
N PRO A 90 17.74 3.95 9.22
CA PRO A 90 18.41 2.75 9.73
C PRO A 90 19.80 3.00 10.34
N GLY A 91 20.38 4.18 10.10
CA GLY A 91 21.68 4.59 10.62
C GLY A 91 22.84 4.20 9.69
N LYS A 92 23.97 4.90 9.85
CA LYS A 92 25.14 4.83 8.95
C LYS A 92 25.80 3.44 8.86
N SER A 93 25.58 2.56 9.84
CA SER A 93 26.14 1.20 9.84
C SER A 93 25.40 0.24 8.91
N VAL A 94 24.18 0.57 8.47
CA VAL A 94 23.39 -0.24 7.55
C VAL A 94 23.73 0.18 6.12
N THR A 95 24.54 -0.59 5.39
CA THR A 95 25.12 -0.15 4.11
C THR A 95 24.92 -1.15 2.97
N THR A 96 25.02 -2.45 3.27
CA THR A 96 24.84 -3.52 2.29
C THR A 96 23.36 -3.80 2.05
N ASP A 97 23.04 -4.39 0.89
CA ASP A 97 21.67 -4.81 0.55
C ASP A 97 21.07 -5.70 1.63
N GLN A 98 21.88 -6.63 2.17
CA GLN A 98 21.44 -7.55 3.21
C GLN A 98 21.15 -6.83 4.53
N GLU A 99 22.01 -5.91 4.97
CA GLU A 99 21.77 -5.12 6.18
C GLU A 99 20.50 -4.26 6.05
N VAL A 100 20.25 -3.69 4.86
CA VAL A 100 19.03 -2.93 4.58
C VAL A 100 17.81 -3.85 4.70
N LEU A 101 17.83 -5.02 4.06
CA LEU A 101 16.70 -5.97 4.13
C LEU A 101 16.45 -6.50 5.54
N ASP A 102 17.50 -6.71 6.32
CA ASP A 102 17.38 -7.16 7.71
C ASP A 102 16.81 -6.06 8.61
N TRP A 103 17.19 -4.81 8.38
CA TRP A 103 16.56 -3.66 9.03
C TRP A 103 15.07 -3.54 8.62
N VAL A 104 14.75 -3.59 7.33
CA VAL A 104 13.36 -3.54 6.84
C VAL A 104 12.53 -4.66 7.46
N ARG A 105 13.03 -5.90 7.50
CA ARG A 105 12.31 -7.03 8.11
C ARG A 105 11.99 -6.80 9.58
N LYS A 106 12.85 -6.07 10.30
CA LYS A 106 12.72 -5.80 11.73
C LYS A 106 11.84 -4.58 12.03
N ASP A 107 11.99 -3.51 11.25
CA ASP A 107 11.48 -2.17 11.58
C ASP A 107 10.31 -1.72 10.69
N ALA A 108 10.10 -2.34 9.52
CA ALA A 108 9.05 -1.92 8.61
C ALA A 108 7.65 -2.22 9.14
N GLU A 109 6.73 -1.30 8.84
CA GLU A 109 5.33 -1.40 9.19
C GLU A 109 4.45 -1.38 7.92
N THR A 110 3.18 -1.72 8.09
CA THR A 110 2.21 -1.62 7.00
C THR A 110 1.61 -0.22 6.97
N ALA A 111 1.44 0.35 5.77
CA ALA A 111 0.68 1.58 5.56
C ALA A 111 -0.85 1.39 5.75
N LEU A 112 -1.30 0.25 6.28
CA LEU A 112 -2.68 -0.06 6.64
C LEU A 112 -3.64 -0.06 5.43
N HIS A 113 -3.19 -0.58 4.29
CA HIS A 113 -4.00 -0.72 3.07
C HIS A 113 -4.28 -2.18 2.63
N PRO A 114 -4.65 -3.12 3.53
CA PRO A 114 -5.04 -4.47 3.11
C PRO A 114 -6.26 -4.42 2.19
N SER A 115 -6.18 -5.13 1.06
CA SER A 115 -7.18 -5.09 -0.02
C SER A 115 -7.08 -6.37 -0.87
N CYS A 116 -7.88 -6.43 -1.94
CA CYS A 116 -7.77 -7.43 -3.02
C CYS A 116 -8.12 -8.89 -2.67
N THR A 117 -8.61 -9.19 -1.47
CA THR A 117 -8.91 -10.56 -1.02
C THR A 117 -10.14 -11.20 -1.67
N ALA A 118 -11.01 -10.41 -2.29
CA ALA A 118 -12.19 -10.88 -3.03
C ALA A 118 -12.27 -10.17 -4.39
N LYS A 119 -11.17 -10.22 -5.15
CA LYS A 119 -10.96 -9.39 -6.33
C LYS A 119 -12.12 -9.45 -7.34
N MET A 120 -12.46 -8.30 -7.89
CA MET A 120 -13.33 -8.21 -9.05
C MET A 120 -12.57 -8.63 -10.32
N GLY A 121 -13.28 -9.20 -11.29
CA GLY A 121 -12.72 -9.58 -12.57
C GLY A 121 -13.50 -10.68 -13.28
N THR A 122 -12.96 -11.12 -14.41
CA THR A 122 -13.55 -12.13 -15.29
C THR A 122 -12.65 -13.36 -15.46
N ASP A 123 -11.50 -13.41 -14.79
CA ASP A 123 -10.64 -14.60 -14.76
C ASP A 123 -11.09 -15.61 -13.68
N GLU A 124 -10.55 -16.83 -13.75
CA GLU A 124 -10.92 -17.96 -12.86
C GLU A 124 -10.68 -17.68 -11.37
N MET A 125 -9.82 -16.73 -11.02
CA MET A 125 -9.52 -16.36 -9.64
C MET A 125 -10.41 -15.21 -9.13
N SER A 126 -11.33 -14.71 -9.95
CA SER A 126 -12.21 -13.59 -9.60
C SER A 126 -13.34 -14.03 -8.69
N VAL A 127 -13.65 -13.22 -7.68
CA VAL A 127 -14.75 -13.48 -6.73
C VAL A 127 -15.99 -12.65 -7.09
N VAL A 128 -15.76 -11.44 -7.62
CA VAL A 128 -16.82 -10.47 -7.90
C VAL A 128 -16.87 -10.14 -9.38
N ASP A 129 -18.07 -10.08 -9.94
CA ASP A 129 -18.32 -9.61 -11.30
C ASP A 129 -18.17 -8.07 -11.36
N PRO A 130 -17.32 -7.50 -12.22
CA PRO A 130 -17.03 -6.06 -12.24
C PRO A 130 -18.16 -5.19 -12.83
N GLU A 131 -19.11 -5.78 -13.55
CA GLU A 131 -20.25 -5.07 -14.13
C GLU A 131 -21.44 -5.00 -13.17
N THR A 132 -21.56 -5.96 -12.25
CA THR A 132 -22.73 -6.08 -11.37
C THR A 132 -22.41 -6.02 -9.87
N MET A 133 -21.13 -6.09 -9.52
CA MET A 133 -20.59 -6.27 -8.16
C MET A 133 -21.13 -7.51 -7.43
N LYS A 134 -21.71 -8.47 -8.16
CA LYS A 134 -22.23 -9.73 -7.61
C LYS A 134 -21.12 -10.73 -7.38
N VAL A 135 -21.27 -11.54 -6.33
CA VAL A 135 -20.39 -12.69 -6.12
C VAL A 135 -20.70 -13.75 -7.17
N HIS A 136 -19.66 -14.24 -7.86
CA HIS A 136 -19.81 -15.27 -8.89
C HIS A 136 -20.46 -16.52 -8.30
N GLY A 137 -21.50 -17.04 -8.98
CA GLY A 137 -22.23 -18.24 -8.57
C GLY A 137 -23.21 -18.07 -7.39
N VAL A 138 -23.37 -16.87 -6.83
CA VAL A 138 -24.27 -16.62 -5.70
C VAL A 138 -25.28 -15.52 -6.04
N ASN A 139 -26.56 -15.86 -5.95
CA ASN A 139 -27.64 -14.89 -6.17
C ASN A 139 -27.83 -13.99 -4.94
N GLY A 140 -28.11 -12.70 -5.18
CA GLY A 140 -28.46 -11.76 -4.12
C GLY A 140 -27.30 -11.30 -3.23
N LEU A 141 -26.06 -11.69 -3.50
CA LEU A 141 -24.88 -11.31 -2.73
C LEU A 141 -23.93 -10.42 -3.55
N ARG A 142 -23.44 -9.34 -2.94
CA ARG A 142 -22.49 -8.38 -3.52
C ARG A 142 -21.41 -8.00 -2.50
N ILE A 143 -20.28 -7.51 -2.98
CA ILE A 143 -19.20 -6.97 -2.15
C ILE A 143 -18.84 -5.58 -2.69
N ALA A 144 -18.71 -4.59 -1.81
CA ALA A 144 -18.42 -3.19 -2.17
C ALA A 144 -17.46 -2.56 -1.14
N ASP A 145 -16.27 -3.12 -1.03
CA ASP A 145 -15.20 -2.64 -0.14
C ASP A 145 -13.81 -2.82 -0.79
N ALA A 146 -12.73 -2.55 -0.06
CA ALA A 146 -11.36 -2.66 -0.58
C ALA A 146 -10.97 -4.09 -1.04
N SER A 147 -11.67 -5.13 -0.60
CA SER A 147 -11.36 -6.51 -0.98
C SER A 147 -11.59 -6.76 -2.47
N VAL A 148 -12.44 -5.97 -3.14
CA VAL A 148 -12.77 -6.16 -4.56
C VAL A 148 -11.72 -5.60 -5.50
N PHE A 149 -10.74 -4.84 -5.02
CA PHE A 149 -9.70 -4.32 -5.89
C PHE A 149 -8.92 -5.46 -6.58
N PRO A 150 -8.67 -5.40 -7.90
CA PRO A 150 -7.80 -6.37 -8.57
C PRO A 150 -6.36 -6.28 -8.10
N TYR A 151 -5.93 -5.07 -7.75
CA TYR A 151 -4.61 -4.74 -7.24
C TYR A 151 -4.72 -3.46 -6.39
N VAL A 152 -3.83 -3.31 -5.41
CA VAL A 152 -3.81 -2.12 -4.55
C VAL A 152 -3.44 -0.88 -5.38
N THR A 153 -4.08 0.26 -5.11
CA THR A 153 -3.78 1.50 -5.83
C THR A 153 -2.44 2.09 -5.39
N ASN A 154 -1.80 2.88 -6.26
CA ASN A 154 -0.52 3.58 -5.99
C ASN A 154 -0.68 4.81 -5.06
N GLY A 155 -1.56 4.71 -4.07
CA GLY A 155 -1.90 5.79 -3.14
C GLY A 155 -2.86 5.31 -2.06
N ASN A 156 -3.21 6.20 -1.14
CA ASN A 156 -4.13 5.88 -0.05
C ASN A 156 -5.49 5.40 -0.59
N ILE A 157 -5.96 4.26 -0.06
CA ILE A 157 -7.07 3.53 -0.66
C ILE A 157 -8.46 4.09 -0.29
N TYR A 158 -8.55 5.08 0.59
CA TYR A 158 -9.84 5.64 1.04
C TYR A 158 -10.70 6.14 -0.13
N ALA A 159 -10.16 7.03 -0.98
CA ALA A 159 -10.91 7.57 -2.11
C ALA A 159 -11.29 6.48 -3.14
N PRO A 160 -10.40 5.54 -3.52
CA PRO A 160 -10.79 4.38 -4.32
C PRO A 160 -11.91 3.53 -3.71
N VAL A 161 -11.93 3.33 -2.39
CA VAL A 161 -12.98 2.56 -1.71
C VAL A 161 -14.32 3.30 -1.81
N MET A 162 -14.32 4.61 -1.54
CA MET A 162 -15.52 5.45 -1.69
C MET A 162 -16.05 5.39 -3.12
N MET A 163 -15.17 5.52 -4.12
CA MET A 163 -15.58 5.43 -5.53
C MET A 163 -16.20 4.06 -5.87
N VAL A 164 -15.62 2.96 -5.40
CA VAL A 164 -16.19 1.62 -5.62
C VAL A 164 -17.55 1.47 -4.92
N ALA A 165 -17.72 2.01 -3.73
CA ALA A 165 -18.99 1.98 -3.01
C ALA A 165 -20.08 2.76 -3.76
N GLU A 166 -19.79 3.97 -4.23
CA GLU A 166 -20.71 4.80 -5.03
C GLU A 166 -21.08 4.10 -6.34
N LYS A 167 -20.10 3.57 -7.06
CA LYS A 167 -20.34 2.80 -8.29
C LYS A 167 -21.19 1.56 -8.03
N ALA A 168 -20.94 0.83 -6.94
CA ALA A 168 -21.73 -0.33 -6.57
C ALA A 168 -23.18 0.06 -6.25
N ALA A 169 -23.40 1.20 -5.59
CA ALA A 169 -24.74 1.73 -5.32
C ALA A 169 -25.50 2.02 -6.63
N ASP A 170 -24.86 2.68 -7.60
CA ASP A 170 -25.44 2.92 -8.92
C ASP A 170 -25.85 1.62 -9.62
N LEU A 171 -24.97 0.61 -9.63
CA LEU A 171 -25.26 -0.69 -10.23
C LEU A 171 -26.39 -1.44 -9.53
N ILE A 172 -26.53 -1.28 -8.21
CA ILE A 172 -27.63 -1.87 -7.42
C ILE A 172 -28.96 -1.18 -7.76
N LEU A 173 -28.95 0.13 -7.92
CA LEU A 173 -30.13 0.94 -8.26
C LEU A 173 -30.51 0.86 -9.75
N GLY A 174 -29.61 0.38 -10.60
CA GLY A 174 -29.80 0.38 -12.05
C GLY A 174 -29.56 1.74 -12.69
N ASN A 175 -28.79 2.61 -12.03
CA ASN A 175 -28.38 3.89 -12.57
C ASN A 175 -27.37 3.68 -13.70
N THR A 176 -27.41 4.55 -14.70
CA THR A 176 -26.42 4.56 -15.79
C THR A 176 -25.24 5.44 -15.38
N PRO A 177 -24.00 4.90 -15.33
CA PRO A 177 -22.82 5.71 -15.05
C PRO A 177 -22.66 6.84 -16.07
N LEU A 178 -22.08 7.96 -15.63
CA LEU A 178 -21.72 9.04 -16.54
C LEU A 178 -20.75 8.54 -17.62
N PRO A 179 -20.82 9.11 -18.85
CA PRO A 179 -19.85 8.81 -19.88
C PRO A 179 -18.42 9.19 -19.42
N PRO A 180 -17.38 8.47 -19.87
CA PRO A 180 -16.00 8.80 -19.53
C PRO A 180 -15.62 10.22 -19.98
N GLU A 181 -14.98 10.98 -19.08
CA GLU A 181 -14.37 12.26 -19.42
C GLU A 181 -12.95 12.07 -19.94
N ASN A 182 -12.63 12.67 -21.09
CA ASN A 182 -11.29 12.65 -21.67
C ASN A 182 -10.62 14.00 -21.43
N ILE A 183 -10.01 14.15 -20.25
CA ILE A 183 -9.31 15.38 -19.85
C ILE A 183 -7.84 15.27 -20.23
N GLU A 184 -7.25 16.36 -20.73
CA GLU A 184 -5.82 16.43 -20.98
C GLU A 184 -5.05 16.38 -19.65
N PHE A 185 -4.04 15.51 -19.55
CA PHE A 185 -3.17 15.42 -18.39
C PHE A 185 -1.72 15.28 -18.83
N TYR A 186 -0.79 15.72 -17.98
CA TYR A 186 0.64 15.63 -18.28
C TYR A 186 1.06 14.16 -18.49
N ARG A 187 1.64 13.88 -19.66
CA ARG A 187 2.27 12.59 -19.97
C ARG A 187 3.77 12.78 -20.01
N HIS A 188 4.48 12.12 -19.10
CA HIS A 188 5.94 12.10 -19.17
C HIS A 188 6.38 11.41 -20.47
N ALA A 189 7.17 12.10 -21.29
CA ALA A 189 7.72 11.51 -22.50
C ALA A 189 8.65 10.35 -22.11
N LYS A 190 8.42 9.16 -22.65
CA LYS A 190 9.37 8.05 -22.52
C LYS A 190 10.69 8.50 -23.16
N ARG A 191 11.77 8.53 -22.38
CA ARG A 191 13.13 8.63 -22.90
C ARG A 191 13.54 7.34 -23.58
#